data_AF-A0A3M7N166-F1
#
_entry.id   AF-A0A3M7N166-F1
#
_cell.length_a   1.000
_cell.length_b   1.000
_cell.length_c   1.000
_cell.angle_alpha   90.00
_cell.angle_beta   90.00
_cell.angle_gamma   90.00
#
_symmetry.space_group_name_H-M   'P 1'
#
loop_
_entity.id
_entity.type
_entity.pdbx_description
1 polymer ?
#
loop_
_entity_poly.entity_id
_entity_poly.type
_entity_poly.pdbx_seq_one_letter_code
_entity_poly.pdbx_strand_id
1 'polypeptide(L)'
;MLSWTGHHLDGWAPGHAFLLPRARLRWIGLLLTTGVIIFAIRTYWAAAYPYLSVSTGSSLPDLPWITNSSQPSETGSHEDQRPAWISTPPAFDTAQVPGYSALTVTLDEPSMLSPILEEAMIKFLQRPVLSHTQAIAQNEAACPRKQLDKQVNSDQLRDDQEKWLAVDEAKIMEMRESIFDFIRAASEKEGGDALIGPGLGPEGKVVEPGSRGLVLTAGNHRTVERAVACVKVTRKLGWQGPIEVWHFDSELQEDTDRELLRELGVSTEKAPGQWKNFELKAEAIRRSSFDEVLYLDSDNFPLSDVTALFDAPLFTDHKGGQAVFWPDLNRDHPDNAIHRVLGIPCHNAWELDSGQILIKKSGNHGLNLAALYLAQYMQTKGDFWFSGGDKDTFRYAFLALGIPYTPAPRWLAVLGTTVHTDTFCGAAMLQFGISPPRPEHTDPSDPAHPEPLFAHSNLVKHMQGARQGNVFTLMRRLSPTQDNVRAIYGPGQKRPLDNVAGGARIISGRGLCSDIWTFGDDARVETVDTKGVFGRLMATFEDEYFAYGEKPGAWR
;
A
#
# COMPACT_ATOMS: atom_id res chain seq x y z
N MET A 1 4.46 -20.08 -68.45
CA MET A 1 5.27 -21.20 -68.97
C MET A 1 5.18 -22.34 -67.96
N LEU A 2 4.56 -23.46 -68.39
CA LEU A 2 4.65 -24.84 -67.87
C LEU A 2 4.36 -25.06 -66.36
N SER A 3 3.21 -25.51 -65.86
CA SER A 3 2.25 -26.61 -66.16
C SER A 3 2.48 -27.90 -65.36
N TRP A 4 1.46 -28.28 -64.55
CA TRP A 4 0.83 -29.61 -64.37
C TRP A 4 1.72 -30.79 -63.92
N THR A 5 1.39 -31.66 -62.95
CA THR A 5 0.18 -32.50 -62.69
C THR A 5 0.25 -32.99 -61.21
N GLY A 6 -0.77 -33.27 -60.40
CA GLY A 6 -2.14 -33.73 -60.63
C GLY A 6 -2.25 -35.26 -60.45
N HIS A 7 -2.96 -35.74 -59.41
CA HIS A 7 -3.84 -36.96 -59.31
C HIS A 7 -3.99 -37.45 -57.84
N HIS A 8 -5.11 -37.15 -57.15
CA HIS A 8 -6.37 -37.94 -56.98
C HIS A 8 -6.24 -39.08 -55.93
N LEU A 9 -6.81 -38.95 -54.71
CA LEU A 9 -8.21 -39.16 -54.25
C LEU A 9 -8.66 -40.63 -54.25
N ASP A 10 -8.94 -41.20 -53.06
CA ASP A 10 -10.30 -41.60 -52.63
C ASP A 10 -10.34 -42.50 -51.37
N GLY A 11 -11.23 -42.15 -50.42
CA GLY A 11 -12.34 -43.05 -50.04
C GLY A 11 -12.22 -44.02 -48.86
N TRP A 12 -13.09 -43.77 -47.86
CA TRP A 12 -13.91 -44.73 -47.09
C TRP A 12 -13.42 -45.33 -45.75
N ALA A 13 -14.39 -45.41 -44.84
CA ALA A 13 -14.31 -45.69 -43.39
C ALA A 13 -14.57 -47.19 -43.06
N PRO A 14 -15.02 -47.54 -41.83
CA PRO A 14 -14.27 -48.17 -40.74
C PRO A 14 -14.50 -49.70 -40.61
N GLY A 15 -13.54 -50.42 -40.05
CA GLY A 15 -13.64 -51.87 -39.79
C GLY A 15 -13.15 -52.27 -38.40
N HIS A 16 -14.06 -52.81 -37.59
CA HIS A 16 -13.82 -53.39 -36.28
C HIS A 16 -12.75 -54.50 -36.31
N ALA A 17 -11.75 -54.43 -35.42
CA ALA A 17 -10.82 -55.52 -35.17
C ALA A 17 -10.92 -55.99 -33.70
N PHE A 18 -11.20 -57.28 -33.56
CA PHE A 18 -11.38 -58.05 -32.33
C PHE A 18 -10.16 -57.97 -31.38
N LEU A 19 -10.43 -57.70 -30.09
CA LEU A 19 -9.45 -57.77 -29.00
C LEU A 19 -9.12 -59.23 -28.63
N LEU A 20 -7.86 -59.61 -28.78
CA LEU A 20 -7.34 -60.92 -28.39
C LEU A 20 -7.26 -61.10 -26.85
N PRO A 21 -7.46 -62.33 -26.32
CA PRO A 21 -7.59 -62.62 -24.87
C PRO A 21 -6.39 -62.28 -23.98
N ARG A 22 -5.21 -62.04 -24.57
CA ARG A 22 -3.95 -61.81 -23.82
C ARG A 22 -3.85 -60.42 -23.20
N ALA A 23 -4.57 -59.42 -23.71
CA ALA A 23 -4.61 -58.08 -23.13
C ALA A 23 -5.43 -58.04 -21.82
N ARG A 24 -6.51 -58.83 -21.72
CA ARG A 24 -7.37 -58.89 -20.53
C ARG A 24 -6.65 -59.45 -19.30
N LEU A 25 -5.78 -60.45 -19.48
CA LEU A 25 -4.98 -61.02 -18.38
C LEU A 25 -3.96 -60.04 -17.80
N ARG A 26 -3.39 -59.15 -18.63
CA ARG A 26 -2.46 -58.09 -18.16
C ARG A 26 -3.18 -56.99 -17.39
N TRP A 27 -4.38 -56.60 -17.83
CA TRP A 27 -5.22 -55.63 -17.11
C TRP A 27 -5.73 -56.16 -15.77
N ILE A 28 -6.10 -57.45 -15.70
CA ILE A 28 -6.48 -58.10 -14.44
C ILE A 28 -5.29 -58.15 -13.48
N GLY A 29 -4.10 -58.49 -13.98
CA GLY A 29 -2.86 -58.46 -13.19
C GLY A 29 -2.56 -57.07 -12.60
N LEU A 30 -2.67 -56.02 -13.42
CA LEU A 30 -2.46 -54.63 -12.99
C LEU A 30 -3.47 -54.21 -11.92
N LEU A 31 -4.77 -54.50 -12.13
CA LEU A 31 -5.82 -54.15 -11.17
C LEU A 31 -5.66 -54.88 -9.84
N LEU A 32 -5.24 -56.15 -9.86
CA LEU A 32 -4.95 -56.91 -8.64
C LEU A 32 -3.74 -56.34 -7.90
N THR A 33 -2.66 -55.99 -8.61
CA THR A 33 -1.48 -55.36 -7.96
C THR A 33 -1.80 -53.99 -7.38
N THR A 34 -2.56 -53.15 -8.08
CA THR A 34 -2.97 -51.84 -7.59
C THR A 34 -3.93 -51.98 -6.40
N GLY A 35 -4.84 -52.95 -6.44
CA GLY A 35 -5.75 -53.27 -5.33
C GLY A 35 -5.00 -53.70 -4.06
N VAL A 36 -3.97 -54.55 -4.19
CA VAL A 36 -3.13 -54.98 -3.07
C VAL A 36 -2.32 -53.81 -2.50
N ILE A 37 -1.77 -52.94 -3.35
CA ILE A 37 -1.03 -51.75 -2.92
C ILE A 37 -1.95 -50.77 -2.17
N ILE A 38 -3.14 -50.49 -2.70
CA ILE A 38 -4.12 -49.61 -2.03
C ILE A 38 -4.58 -50.21 -0.71
N PHE A 39 -4.80 -51.52 -0.64
CA PHE A 39 -5.17 -52.20 0.60
C PHE A 39 -4.04 -52.16 1.63
N ALA A 40 -2.78 -52.35 1.21
CA ALA A 40 -1.61 -52.25 2.07
C ALA A 40 -1.40 -50.82 2.60
N ILE A 41 -1.58 -49.80 1.75
CA ILE A 41 -1.55 -48.39 2.15
C ILE A 41 -2.68 -48.12 3.15
N ARG A 42 -3.92 -48.54 2.86
CA ARG A 42 -5.06 -48.30 3.74
C ARG A 42 -4.89 -48.99 5.11
N THR A 43 -4.38 -50.22 5.13
CA THR A 43 -4.10 -50.95 6.38
C THR A 43 -2.94 -50.33 7.16
N TYR A 44 -1.88 -49.88 6.48
CA TYR A 44 -0.79 -49.14 7.09
C TYR A 44 -1.27 -47.82 7.73
N TRP A 45 -2.05 -47.01 7.02
CA TRP A 45 -2.59 -45.76 7.56
C TRP A 45 -3.62 -45.99 8.68
N ALA A 46 -4.44 -47.03 8.59
CA ALA A 46 -5.39 -47.39 9.65
C ALA A 46 -4.70 -47.91 10.91
N ALA A 47 -3.54 -48.56 10.79
CA ALA A 47 -2.74 -49.03 11.92
C ALA A 47 -1.84 -47.92 12.51
N ALA A 48 -1.34 -47.00 11.68
CA ALA A 48 -0.45 -45.92 12.11
C ALA A 48 -1.20 -44.76 12.80
N TYR A 49 -2.50 -44.59 12.52
CA TYR A 49 -3.31 -43.50 13.08
C TYR A 49 -4.70 -43.98 13.53
N PRO A 50 -4.80 -44.68 14.68
CA PRO A 50 -6.08 -45.21 15.18
C PRO A 50 -7.08 -44.13 15.64
N TYR A 51 -6.75 -42.84 15.52
CA TYR A 51 -7.57 -41.71 15.99
C TYR A 51 -8.31 -40.95 14.88
N LEU A 52 -8.19 -41.36 13.61
CA LEU A 52 -8.84 -40.67 12.49
C LEU A 52 -10.19 -41.28 12.07
N SER A 53 -10.84 -42.04 12.95
CA SER A 53 -12.22 -42.51 12.74
C SER A 53 -13.24 -41.71 13.56
N VAL A 54 -13.99 -40.87 12.83
CA VAL A 54 -15.35 -40.34 13.08
C VAL A 54 -15.51 -39.16 14.07
N SER A 55 -15.99 -38.02 13.54
CA SER A 55 -17.31 -37.46 13.91
C SER A 55 -17.70 -36.32 12.94
N THR A 56 -18.77 -36.53 12.18
CA THR A 56 -19.50 -35.45 11.52
C THR A 56 -20.33 -34.72 12.58
N GLY A 57 -19.84 -33.56 13.02
CA GLY A 57 -20.60 -32.66 13.90
C GLY A 57 -19.77 -32.11 15.05
N SER A 58 -19.06 -31.01 14.79
CA SER A 58 -18.74 -29.96 15.78
C SER A 58 -17.93 -28.86 15.09
N SER A 59 -18.26 -27.62 15.43
CA SER A 59 -17.64 -26.33 15.11
C SER A 59 -16.20 -26.31 14.55
N LEU A 60 -15.99 -25.39 13.59
CA LEU A 60 -14.68 -24.91 13.16
C LEU A 60 -13.76 -24.67 14.38
N PRO A 61 -12.46 -24.99 14.30
CA PRO A 61 -11.54 -24.71 15.39
C PRO A 61 -11.44 -23.20 15.62
N ASP A 62 -11.55 -22.78 16.88
CA ASP A 62 -11.39 -21.40 17.31
C ASP A 62 -10.05 -20.85 16.79
N LEU A 63 -10.13 -19.85 15.93
CA LEU A 63 -8.98 -19.05 15.49
C LEU A 63 -8.46 -18.25 16.69
N PRO A 64 -7.14 -18.11 16.89
CA PRO A 64 -6.58 -17.40 18.03
C PRO A 64 -6.69 -15.88 17.83
N TRP A 65 -7.91 -15.37 17.92
CA TRP A 65 -8.19 -14.00 18.24
C TRP A 65 -9.37 -13.97 19.20
N ILE A 66 -9.07 -13.60 20.45
CA ILE A 66 -9.98 -13.34 21.57
C ILE A 66 -10.50 -14.58 22.33
N THR A 67 -9.83 -14.94 23.43
CA THR A 67 -10.48 -15.60 24.58
C THR A 67 -10.03 -14.96 25.89
N ASN A 68 -10.97 -14.33 26.59
CA ASN A 68 -10.85 -13.90 27.99
C ASN A 68 -10.86 -15.12 28.92
N SER A 69 -9.87 -15.26 29.81
CA SER A 69 -10.05 -16.02 31.05
C SER A 69 -9.10 -15.56 32.18
N SER A 70 -9.70 -14.87 33.16
CA SER A 70 -9.49 -14.90 34.62
C SER A 70 -8.09 -14.84 35.27
N GLN A 71 -7.95 -13.81 36.12
CA GLN A 71 -6.83 -13.38 36.98
C GLN A 71 -6.33 -14.37 38.07
N PRO A 72 -5.21 -14.03 38.76
CA PRO A 72 -5.33 -13.27 40.02
C PRO A 72 -4.55 -11.94 40.05
N SER A 73 -5.25 -10.92 40.53
CA SER A 73 -4.87 -9.60 41.09
C SER A 73 -3.44 -9.07 40.91
N GLU A 74 -3.31 -8.01 40.11
CA GLU A 74 -2.72 -6.73 40.53
C GLU A 74 -3.23 -5.61 39.60
N THR A 75 -3.49 -4.45 40.18
CA THR A 75 -4.22 -3.33 39.58
C THR A 75 -3.39 -2.58 38.54
N GLY A 76 -3.75 -2.70 37.26
CA GLY A 76 -3.29 -1.87 36.15
C GLY A 76 -4.21 -2.07 34.94
N SER A 77 -4.76 -0.99 34.40
CA SER A 77 -5.72 -0.98 33.28
C SER A 77 -5.14 -1.60 32.00
N HIS A 78 -5.69 -2.74 31.58
CA HIS A 78 -5.36 -3.46 30.34
C HIS A 78 -5.94 -2.81 29.06
N GLU A 79 -5.89 -1.48 28.92
CA GLU A 79 -6.47 -0.78 27.76
C GLU A 79 -5.43 -0.25 26.74
N ASP A 80 -4.13 -0.37 27.02
CA ASP A 80 -3.09 0.40 26.30
C ASP A 80 -1.96 -0.39 25.60
N GLN A 81 -2.06 -1.70 25.40
CA GLN A 81 -1.08 -2.41 24.56
C GLN A 81 -1.46 -2.31 23.08
N ARG A 82 -1.28 -1.13 22.49
CA ARG A 82 -1.28 -0.97 21.02
C ARG A 82 -0.04 -1.68 20.46
N PRO A 83 -0.15 -2.47 19.38
CA PRO A 83 1.03 -2.93 18.65
C PRO A 83 1.93 -1.74 18.28
N ALA A 84 3.25 -1.90 18.40
CA ALA A 84 4.23 -0.81 18.25
C ALA A 84 4.13 -0.03 16.92
N TRP A 85 3.49 -0.61 15.90
CA TRP A 85 3.27 -0.02 14.57
C TRP A 85 1.95 0.78 14.43
N ILE A 86 1.06 0.79 15.44
CA ILE A 86 -0.14 1.67 15.49
C ILE A 86 0.19 3.02 16.13
N SER A 87 1.18 3.06 17.03
CA SER A 87 1.53 4.26 17.80
C SER A 87 2.69 5.02 17.18
N THR A 88 2.63 6.35 17.25
CA THR A 88 3.82 7.19 17.05
C THR A 88 4.90 6.76 18.07
N PRO A 89 6.15 6.53 17.66
CA PRO A 89 7.23 6.26 18.60
C PRO A 89 7.32 7.34 19.69
N PRO A 90 7.75 6.98 20.92
CA PRO A 90 8.02 8.00 21.93
C PRO A 90 9.06 8.99 21.43
N ALA A 91 8.99 10.22 21.92
CA ALA A 91 10.01 11.23 21.64
C ALA A 91 11.40 10.76 22.09
N PHE A 92 12.46 11.35 21.53
CA PHE A 92 13.83 11.04 21.93
C PHE A 92 14.01 11.10 23.46
N ASP A 93 14.71 10.13 24.03
CA ASP A 93 15.06 10.14 25.43
C ASP A 93 16.26 11.07 25.64
N THR A 94 16.01 12.27 26.14
CA THR A 94 17.05 13.29 26.37
C THR A 94 17.94 12.95 27.57
N ALA A 95 17.52 12.06 28.46
CA ALA A 95 18.38 11.60 29.56
C ALA A 95 19.56 10.76 29.05
N GLN A 96 19.44 10.18 27.85
CA GLN A 96 20.51 9.45 27.16
C GLN A 96 21.43 10.35 26.32
N VAL A 97 21.20 11.67 26.31
CA VAL A 97 21.97 12.63 25.49
C VAL A 97 22.83 13.52 26.40
N PRO A 98 24.15 13.25 26.50
CA PRO A 98 25.04 14.04 27.35
C PRO A 98 25.07 15.51 26.94
N GLY A 99 24.90 16.41 27.92
CA GLY A 99 24.95 17.85 27.68
C GLY A 99 23.75 18.42 26.94
N TYR A 100 22.66 17.65 26.80
CA TYR A 100 21.42 18.17 26.22
C TYR A 100 20.84 19.29 27.08
N SER A 101 20.55 20.43 26.42
CA SER A 101 19.78 21.52 27.00
C SER A 101 18.49 21.66 26.20
N ALA A 102 17.35 21.63 26.89
CA ALA A 102 16.07 21.87 26.25
C ALA A 102 16.04 23.29 25.66
N LEU A 103 15.49 23.40 24.45
CA LEU A 103 15.12 24.69 23.89
C LEU A 103 13.77 25.08 24.49
N THR A 104 13.69 26.28 25.08
CA THR A 104 12.42 26.81 25.57
C THR A 104 11.66 27.41 24.40
N VAL A 105 10.55 26.77 24.01
CA VAL A 105 9.60 27.35 23.07
C VAL A 105 8.57 28.13 23.88
N THR A 106 8.57 29.46 23.75
CA THR A 106 7.51 30.32 24.27
C THR A 106 6.57 30.68 23.14
N LEU A 107 5.29 30.35 23.29
CA LEU A 107 4.23 30.81 22.39
C LEU A 107 3.64 32.08 22.99
N ASP A 108 3.94 33.21 22.37
CA ASP A 108 3.59 34.54 22.91
C ASP A 108 2.17 35.00 22.54
N GLU A 109 1.48 34.30 21.63
CA GLU A 109 0.15 34.71 21.14
C GLU A 109 -0.91 33.61 21.31
N PRO A 110 -2.15 33.97 21.73
CA PRO A 110 -3.26 33.02 21.78
C PRO A 110 -3.57 32.51 20.38
N SER A 111 -3.58 31.19 20.20
CA SER A 111 -3.87 30.61 18.89
C SER A 111 -5.38 30.56 18.64
N MET A 112 -5.78 30.85 17.40
CA MET A 112 -7.16 30.63 16.93
C MET A 112 -7.46 29.14 16.66
N LEU A 113 -6.58 28.22 17.05
CA LEU A 113 -6.72 26.80 16.78
C LEU A 113 -7.75 26.17 17.71
N SER A 114 -8.40 25.10 17.24
CA SER A 114 -9.15 24.21 18.12
C SER A 114 -8.23 23.66 19.23
N PRO A 115 -8.69 23.54 20.50
CA PRO A 115 -7.84 23.15 21.63
C PRO A 115 -7.06 21.85 21.42
N ILE A 116 -7.68 20.86 20.76
CA ILE A 116 -7.03 19.57 20.50
C ILE A 116 -5.88 19.67 19.49
N LEU A 117 -6.03 20.53 18.48
CA LEU A 117 -4.99 20.78 17.49
C LEU A 117 -3.88 21.64 18.08
N GLU A 118 -4.23 22.66 18.86
CA GLU A 118 -3.27 23.46 19.61
C GLU A 118 -2.40 22.58 20.50
N GLU A 119 -3.01 21.70 21.31
CA GLU A 119 -2.29 20.77 22.18
C GLU A 119 -1.35 19.86 21.39
N ALA A 120 -1.80 19.29 20.26
CA ALA A 120 -0.97 18.44 19.41
C ALA A 120 0.22 19.20 18.83
N MET A 121 0.01 20.43 18.36
CA MET A 121 1.05 21.28 17.78
C MET A 121 2.05 21.76 18.83
N ILE A 122 1.59 22.13 20.04
CA ILE A 122 2.47 22.49 21.17
C ILE A 122 3.35 21.29 21.53
N LYS A 123 2.76 20.10 21.66
CA LYS A 123 3.52 18.87 21.94
C LYS A 123 4.57 18.63 20.86
N PHE A 124 4.23 18.80 19.59
CA PHE A 124 5.17 18.67 18.47
C PHE A 124 6.35 19.65 18.56
N LEU A 125 6.08 20.93 18.79
CA LEU A 125 7.10 21.97 18.95
C LEU A 125 8.03 21.69 20.14
N GLN A 126 7.49 21.17 21.25
CA GLN A 126 8.23 20.88 22.48
C GLN A 126 9.04 19.58 22.44
N ARG A 127 8.92 18.74 21.40
CA ARG A 127 9.73 17.52 21.31
C ARG A 127 11.22 17.87 21.27
N PRO A 128 12.11 16.96 21.73
CA PRO A 128 13.54 17.20 21.69
C PRO A 128 14.03 17.56 20.29
N VAL A 129 14.98 18.48 20.24
CA VAL A 129 15.71 18.91 19.04
C VAL A 129 17.15 18.46 19.21
N LEU A 130 17.56 17.48 18.42
CA LEU A 130 18.88 16.88 18.49
C LEU A 130 19.64 17.13 17.19
N SER A 131 20.94 17.43 17.30
CA SER A 131 21.86 17.29 16.16
C SER A 131 21.88 15.85 15.65
N HIS A 132 22.39 15.65 14.43
CA HIS A 132 22.58 14.30 13.89
C HIS A 132 23.39 13.41 14.86
N THR A 133 24.55 13.90 15.31
CA THR A 133 25.44 13.17 16.24
C THR A 133 24.74 12.73 17.53
N GLN A 134 23.88 13.57 18.10
CA GLN A 134 23.14 13.25 19.32
C GLN A 134 22.07 12.18 19.10
N ALA A 135 21.48 12.12 17.90
CA ALA A 135 20.40 11.19 17.57
C ALA A 135 20.88 9.79 17.16
N ILE A 136 22.13 9.64 16.69
CA ILE A 136 22.67 8.38 16.11
C ILE A 136 22.36 7.16 16.98
N ALA A 137 22.67 7.21 18.27
CA ALA A 137 22.53 6.05 19.15
C ALA A 137 21.08 5.54 19.24
N GLN A 138 20.12 6.45 19.39
CA GLN A 138 18.71 6.10 19.48
C GLN A 138 18.14 5.70 18.10
N ASN A 139 18.56 6.37 17.03
CA ASN A 139 18.15 6.03 15.66
C ASN A 139 18.65 4.65 15.25
N GLU A 140 19.92 4.31 15.51
CA GLU A 140 20.48 3.01 15.16
C GLU A 140 19.95 1.88 16.03
N ALA A 141 19.59 2.17 17.29
CA ALA A 141 18.91 1.21 18.15
C ALA A 141 17.51 0.85 17.62
N ALA A 142 16.77 1.83 17.08
CA ALA A 142 15.44 1.62 16.53
C ALA A 142 15.47 1.03 15.10
N CYS A 143 16.40 1.52 14.27
CA CYS A 143 16.59 1.17 12.87
C CYS A 143 18.05 0.81 12.61
N PRO A 144 18.42 -0.48 12.64
CA PRO A 144 19.80 -0.91 12.42
C PRO A 144 20.33 -0.49 11.04
N ARG A 145 21.32 0.41 11.00
CA ARG A 145 21.89 0.96 9.74
C ARG A 145 22.21 -0.10 8.71
N LYS A 146 22.89 -1.19 9.10
CA LYS A 146 23.25 -2.29 8.19
C LYS A 146 22.05 -2.89 7.44
N GLN A 147 20.89 -2.92 8.08
CA GLN A 147 19.63 -3.32 7.44
C GLN A 147 19.10 -2.19 6.57
N LEU A 148 18.98 -0.98 7.11
CA LEU A 148 18.34 0.13 6.40
C LEU A 148 19.15 0.64 5.20
N ASP A 149 20.47 0.48 5.16
CA ASP A 149 21.31 0.69 3.97
C ASP A 149 20.83 -0.13 2.75
N LYS A 150 20.17 -1.26 3.00
CA LYS A 150 19.60 -2.14 1.96
C LYS A 150 18.15 -1.81 1.62
N GLN A 151 17.43 -1.13 2.50
CA GLN A 151 15.97 -0.92 2.41
C GLN A 151 15.58 0.53 2.09
N VAL A 152 16.47 1.49 2.29
CA VAL A 152 16.28 2.87 1.82
C VAL A 152 16.31 2.94 0.30
N ASN A 153 15.61 3.91 -0.27
CA ASN A 153 15.76 4.22 -1.68
C ASN A 153 17.22 4.62 -1.96
N SER A 154 17.90 3.85 -2.82
CA SER A 154 19.33 4.05 -3.06
C SER A 154 19.67 5.36 -3.74
N ASP A 155 18.76 5.89 -4.56
CA ASP A 155 18.95 7.19 -5.21
C ASP A 155 18.83 8.31 -4.17
N GLN A 156 17.81 8.24 -3.33
CA GLN A 156 17.61 9.18 -2.23
C GLN A 156 18.78 9.16 -1.23
N LEU A 157 19.24 7.98 -0.80
CA LEU A 157 20.40 7.88 0.09
C LEU A 157 21.64 8.51 -0.56
N ARG A 158 21.90 8.24 -1.84
CA ARG A 158 23.05 8.80 -2.54
C ARG A 158 22.96 10.32 -2.70
N ASP A 159 21.77 10.84 -3.03
CA ASP A 159 21.60 12.20 -3.51
C ASP A 159 21.21 13.19 -2.37
N ASP A 160 20.66 12.69 -1.25
CA ASP A 160 20.17 13.50 -0.14
C ASP A 160 20.87 13.26 1.21
N GLN A 161 21.69 12.22 1.38
CA GLN A 161 22.31 11.93 2.69
C GLN A 161 23.11 13.11 3.23
N GLU A 162 23.94 13.77 2.42
CA GLU A 162 24.70 14.95 2.88
C GLU A 162 23.77 16.07 3.38
N LYS A 163 22.62 16.27 2.70
CA LYS A 163 21.61 17.24 3.12
C LYS A 163 20.97 16.82 4.44
N TRP A 164 20.66 15.54 4.61
CA TRP A 164 20.10 15.01 5.86
C TRP A 164 21.03 15.23 7.05
N LEU A 165 22.33 14.97 6.86
CA LEU A 165 23.34 15.16 7.89
C LEU A 165 23.54 16.65 8.24
N ALA A 166 23.41 17.53 7.24
CA ALA A 166 23.61 18.97 7.39
C ALA A 166 22.46 19.71 8.09
N VAL A 167 21.27 19.09 8.23
CA VAL A 167 20.17 19.71 8.99
C VAL A 167 20.57 19.83 10.45
N ASP A 168 20.75 21.05 10.94
CA ASP A 168 21.08 21.37 12.33
C ASP A 168 19.82 21.67 13.17
N GLU A 169 20.04 21.94 14.45
CA GLU A 169 18.99 22.23 15.42
C GLU A 169 18.18 23.49 15.07
N ALA A 170 18.85 24.53 14.57
CA ALA A 170 18.21 25.76 14.15
C ALA A 170 17.28 25.51 12.96
N LYS A 171 17.75 24.73 11.98
CA LYS A 171 16.95 24.34 10.84
C LYS A 171 15.75 23.51 11.28
N ILE A 172 15.92 22.53 12.17
CA ILE A 172 14.81 21.73 12.72
C ILE A 172 13.73 22.64 13.31
N MET A 173 14.10 23.61 14.14
CA MET A 173 13.14 24.56 14.72
C MET A 173 12.43 25.38 13.65
N GLU A 174 13.17 25.91 12.67
CA GLU A 174 12.59 26.60 11.52
C GLU A 174 11.56 25.72 10.80
N MET A 175 11.84 24.41 10.60
CA MET A 175 10.90 23.49 9.96
C MET A 175 9.61 23.34 10.78
N ARG A 176 9.72 23.14 12.10
CA ARG A 176 8.55 22.93 12.96
C ARG A 176 7.71 24.20 13.11
N GLU A 177 8.36 25.34 13.30
CA GLU A 177 7.70 26.65 13.37
C GLU A 177 6.99 26.97 12.06
N SER A 178 7.61 26.65 10.91
CA SER A 178 6.98 26.88 9.60
C SER A 178 5.69 26.07 9.37
N ILE A 179 5.60 24.85 9.93
CA ILE A 179 4.35 24.09 9.96
C ILE A 179 3.32 24.79 10.85
N PHE A 180 3.73 25.18 12.06
CA PHE A 180 2.83 25.82 13.02
C PHE A 180 2.25 27.13 12.48
N ASP A 181 3.09 27.96 11.87
CA ASP A 181 2.67 29.19 11.22
C ASP A 181 1.70 28.95 10.07
N PHE A 182 1.94 27.93 9.25
CA PHE A 182 1.01 27.54 8.19
C PHE A 182 -0.36 27.13 8.77
N ILE A 183 -0.36 26.32 9.83
CA ILE A 183 -1.59 25.83 10.45
C ILE A 183 -2.37 26.97 11.12
N ARG A 184 -1.68 27.88 11.80
CA ARG A 184 -2.27 29.09 12.36
C ARG A 184 -2.87 29.97 11.27
N ALA A 185 -2.14 30.24 10.18
CA ALA A 185 -2.64 31.03 9.06
C ALA A 185 -3.85 30.38 8.37
N ALA A 186 -3.85 29.06 8.21
CA ALA A 186 -4.98 28.31 7.67
C ALA A 186 -6.20 28.42 8.60
N SER A 187 -6.00 28.30 9.92
CA SER A 187 -7.03 28.44 10.94
C SER A 187 -7.61 29.86 11.02
N GLU A 188 -6.79 30.90 10.87
CA GLU A 188 -7.24 32.29 10.80
C GLU A 188 -8.09 32.55 9.55
N LYS A 189 -7.71 31.94 8.42
CA LYS A 189 -8.39 32.10 7.13
C LYS A 189 -9.69 31.31 7.05
N GLU A 190 -9.70 30.06 7.50
CA GLU A 190 -10.83 29.13 7.33
C GLU A 190 -11.70 29.02 8.61
N GLY A 191 -11.19 29.47 9.77
CA GLY A 191 -11.86 29.40 11.08
C GLY A 191 -11.22 28.37 12.02
N GLY A 192 -11.34 28.60 13.34
CA GLY A 192 -10.60 27.82 14.35
C GLY A 192 -10.85 26.32 14.38
N ASP A 193 -12.07 25.91 14.07
CA ASP A 193 -12.48 24.51 13.98
C ASP A 193 -12.45 23.95 12.55
N ALA A 194 -12.10 24.77 11.54
CA ALA A 194 -12.15 24.34 10.13
C ALA A 194 -11.09 23.30 9.76
N LEU A 195 -10.07 23.14 10.61
CA LEU A 195 -9.01 22.14 10.47
C LEU A 195 -9.34 20.82 11.19
N ILE A 196 -10.49 20.75 11.88
CA ILE A 196 -10.99 19.55 12.54
C ILE A 196 -12.06 18.91 11.65
N GLY A 197 -11.88 17.62 11.36
CA GLY A 197 -12.75 16.88 10.44
C GLY A 197 -14.21 16.80 10.91
N PRO A 198 -15.17 16.71 9.97
CA PRO A 198 -14.98 16.41 8.54
C PRO A 198 -14.67 17.64 7.66
N GLY A 199 -14.74 18.85 8.23
CA GLY A 199 -14.36 20.11 7.58
C GLY A 199 -15.28 20.57 6.45
N LEU A 200 -14.71 21.36 5.54
CA LEU A 200 -15.39 21.92 4.39
C LEU A 200 -14.95 21.22 3.09
N GLY A 201 -15.92 20.91 2.26
CA GLY A 201 -15.76 20.36 0.91
C GLY A 201 -15.67 21.45 -0.15
N PRO A 202 -16.00 21.12 -1.42
CA PRO A 202 -15.95 22.09 -2.51
C PRO A 202 -16.85 23.29 -2.25
N GLU A 203 -16.39 24.47 -2.68
CA GLU A 203 -17.11 25.74 -2.51
C GLU A 203 -17.42 26.11 -1.05
N GLY A 204 -16.73 25.50 -0.07
CA GLY A 204 -16.95 25.76 1.35
C GLY A 204 -18.19 25.07 1.93
N LYS A 205 -18.74 24.07 1.25
CA LYS A 205 -19.89 23.30 1.75
C LYS A 205 -19.47 22.42 2.93
N VAL A 206 -20.30 22.33 3.97
CA VAL A 206 -20.02 21.44 5.10
C VAL A 206 -20.07 19.99 4.64
N VAL A 207 -19.05 19.21 4.98
CA VAL A 207 -19.00 17.77 4.69
C VAL A 207 -19.89 17.03 5.67
N GLU A 208 -20.77 16.15 5.16
CA GLU A 208 -21.62 15.32 5.99
C GLU A 208 -20.79 14.22 6.69
N PRO A 209 -20.82 14.10 8.04
CA PRO A 209 -20.12 13.03 8.75
C PRO A 209 -20.53 11.65 8.25
N GLY A 210 -19.55 10.77 7.99
CA GLY A 210 -19.79 9.42 7.46
C GLY A 210 -20.15 9.36 5.96
N SER A 211 -20.20 10.48 5.25
CA SER A 211 -20.31 10.47 3.79
C SER A 211 -19.09 9.78 3.16
N ARG A 212 -19.32 8.93 2.16
CA ARG A 212 -18.29 8.09 1.53
C ARG A 212 -18.10 8.45 0.06
N GLY A 213 -16.86 8.45 -0.41
CA GLY A 213 -16.58 8.65 -1.83
C GLY A 213 -15.17 8.29 -2.26
N LEU A 214 -14.98 8.20 -3.57
CA LEU A 214 -13.66 8.03 -4.17
C LEU A 214 -13.14 9.38 -4.67
N VAL A 215 -11.85 9.60 -4.50
CA VAL A 215 -11.17 10.81 -4.96
C VAL A 215 -10.00 10.40 -5.84
N LEU A 216 -9.95 10.93 -7.06
CA LEU A 216 -8.83 10.77 -7.98
C LEU A 216 -8.24 12.14 -8.31
N THR A 217 -6.98 12.18 -8.73
CA THR A 217 -6.38 13.38 -9.34
C THR A 217 -6.03 13.13 -10.80
N ALA A 218 -6.52 14.00 -11.69
CA ALA A 218 -6.26 13.94 -13.11
C ALA A 218 -6.54 15.29 -13.78
N GLY A 219 -5.53 15.88 -14.42
CA GLY A 219 -5.63 17.21 -14.99
C GLY A 219 -5.18 17.36 -16.44
N ASN A 220 -4.20 16.58 -16.91
CA ASN A 220 -3.89 16.53 -18.34
C ASN A 220 -4.63 15.38 -19.02
N HIS A 221 -4.80 15.48 -20.34
CA HIS A 221 -5.55 14.52 -21.16
C HIS A 221 -5.20 13.05 -20.86
N ARG A 222 -3.91 12.72 -20.72
CA ARG A 222 -3.48 11.34 -20.44
C ARG A 222 -3.85 10.86 -19.04
N THR A 223 -3.73 11.72 -18.04
CA THR A 223 -4.20 11.40 -16.68
C THR A 223 -5.72 11.26 -16.65
N VAL A 224 -6.45 12.00 -17.48
CA VAL A 224 -7.91 11.87 -17.62
C VAL A 224 -8.29 10.56 -18.27
N GLU A 225 -7.63 10.15 -19.36
CA GLU A 225 -7.86 8.84 -20.00
C GLU A 225 -7.70 7.70 -18.98
N ARG A 226 -6.66 7.76 -18.14
CA ARG A 226 -6.44 6.79 -17.07
C ARG A 226 -7.48 6.87 -15.96
N ALA A 227 -7.84 8.07 -15.50
CA ALA A 227 -8.90 8.23 -14.51
C ALA A 227 -10.23 7.68 -15.02
N VAL A 228 -10.57 7.89 -16.30
CA VAL A 228 -11.75 7.32 -16.96
C VAL A 228 -11.69 5.79 -16.98
N ALA A 229 -10.54 5.21 -17.32
CA ALA A 229 -10.34 3.77 -17.27
C ALA A 229 -10.53 3.22 -15.84
N CYS A 230 -9.89 3.84 -14.85
CA CYS A 230 -9.99 3.47 -13.44
C CYS A 230 -11.44 3.59 -12.94
N VAL A 231 -12.16 4.65 -13.29
CA VAL A 231 -13.60 4.83 -12.97
C VAL A 231 -14.43 3.70 -13.58
N LYS A 232 -14.26 3.38 -14.87
CA LYS A 232 -15.00 2.30 -15.53
C LYS A 232 -14.76 0.95 -14.87
N VAL A 233 -13.50 0.64 -14.54
CA VAL A 233 -13.14 -0.58 -13.80
C VAL A 233 -13.80 -0.60 -12.42
N THR A 234 -13.71 0.49 -11.67
CA THR A 234 -14.27 0.59 -10.32
C THR A 234 -15.80 0.42 -10.32
N ARG A 235 -16.51 1.03 -11.28
CA ARG A 235 -17.95 0.83 -11.50
C ARG A 235 -18.29 -0.62 -11.85
N LYS A 236 -17.52 -1.23 -12.75
CA LYS A 236 -17.69 -2.64 -13.15
C LYS A 236 -17.52 -3.59 -11.96
N LEU A 237 -16.59 -3.29 -11.06
CA LEU A 237 -16.30 -4.11 -9.89
C LEU A 237 -17.35 -4.01 -8.77
N GLY A 238 -18.18 -2.97 -8.78
CA GLY A 238 -19.34 -2.88 -7.88
C GLY A 238 -19.58 -1.51 -7.28
N TRP A 239 -18.60 -0.59 -7.30
CA TRP A 239 -18.74 0.71 -6.64
C TRP A 239 -19.87 1.54 -7.25
N GLN A 240 -20.89 1.85 -6.45
CA GLN A 240 -22.04 2.70 -6.84
C GLN A 240 -21.99 4.11 -6.24
N GLY A 241 -21.05 4.39 -5.34
CA GLY A 241 -20.98 5.68 -4.64
C GLY A 241 -20.44 6.83 -5.49
N PRO A 242 -20.39 8.06 -4.96
CA PRO A 242 -19.88 9.22 -5.69
C PRO A 242 -18.37 9.10 -5.96
N ILE A 243 -17.92 9.74 -7.03
CA ILE A 243 -16.50 9.86 -7.40
C ILE A 243 -16.23 11.32 -7.76
N GLU A 244 -15.16 11.87 -7.19
CA GLU A 244 -14.62 13.18 -7.55
C GLU A 244 -13.27 13.04 -8.25
N VAL A 245 -13.08 13.78 -9.34
CA VAL A 245 -11.79 13.96 -10.00
C VAL A 245 -11.32 15.39 -9.78
N TRP A 246 -10.20 15.53 -9.09
CA TRP A 246 -9.58 16.80 -8.79
C TRP A 246 -8.48 17.14 -9.79
N HIS A 247 -8.40 18.41 -10.16
CA HIS A 247 -7.39 18.93 -11.08
C HIS A 247 -7.01 20.37 -10.70
N PHE A 248 -5.85 20.85 -11.14
CA PHE A 248 -5.52 22.28 -10.95
C PHE A 248 -6.38 23.17 -11.84
N ASP A 249 -6.63 24.41 -11.45
CA ASP A 249 -7.41 25.38 -12.24
C ASP A 249 -6.92 25.55 -13.70
N SER A 250 -5.60 25.41 -13.90
CA SER A 250 -4.95 25.51 -15.21
C SER A 250 -5.09 24.26 -16.08
N GLU A 251 -5.60 23.17 -15.52
CA GLU A 251 -5.71 21.85 -16.14
C GLU A 251 -7.15 21.53 -16.56
N LEU A 252 -7.35 20.43 -17.29
CA LEU A 252 -8.64 19.95 -17.78
C LEU A 252 -9.38 21.02 -18.59
N GLN A 253 -8.70 21.73 -19.50
CA GLN A 253 -9.29 22.84 -20.24
C GLN A 253 -10.19 22.39 -21.41
N GLU A 254 -10.06 21.13 -21.85
CA GLU A 254 -10.82 20.60 -22.98
C GLU A 254 -12.23 20.15 -22.56
N ASP A 255 -13.24 20.62 -23.28
CA ASP A 255 -14.65 20.27 -23.03
C ASP A 255 -14.91 18.76 -23.21
N THR A 256 -14.16 18.10 -24.10
CA THR A 256 -14.26 16.66 -24.38
C THR A 256 -13.91 15.82 -23.16
N ASP A 257 -12.82 16.15 -22.47
CA ASP A 257 -12.36 15.44 -21.28
C ASP A 257 -13.34 15.64 -20.11
N ARG A 258 -13.90 16.85 -19.97
CA ARG A 258 -14.94 17.16 -18.97
C ARG A 258 -16.26 16.44 -19.25
N GLU A 259 -16.68 16.39 -20.51
CA GLU A 259 -17.88 15.64 -20.91
C GLU A 259 -17.71 14.16 -20.63
N LEU A 260 -16.56 13.57 -20.95
CA LEU A 260 -16.29 12.16 -20.71
C LEU A 260 -16.40 11.77 -19.22
N LEU A 261 -15.89 12.61 -18.32
CA LEU A 261 -16.04 12.40 -16.87
C LEU A 261 -17.49 12.58 -16.41
N ARG A 262 -18.17 13.61 -16.92
CA ARG A 262 -19.59 13.89 -16.60
C ARG A 262 -20.52 12.76 -17.06
N GLU A 263 -20.30 12.17 -18.24
CA GLU A 263 -21.05 11.03 -18.74
C GLU A 263 -20.93 9.78 -17.83
N LEU A 264 -19.84 9.68 -17.08
CA LEU A 264 -19.60 8.61 -16.09
C LEU A 264 -20.18 8.92 -14.71
N GLY A 265 -20.87 10.07 -14.55
CA GLY A 265 -21.39 10.53 -13.27
C GLY A 265 -20.30 10.93 -12.28
N VAL A 266 -19.16 11.42 -12.79
CA VAL A 266 -18.04 11.91 -11.98
C VAL A 266 -18.11 13.42 -11.84
N SER A 267 -17.97 13.92 -10.62
CA SER A 267 -17.83 15.36 -10.36
C SER A 267 -16.37 15.78 -10.60
N THR A 268 -16.16 16.91 -11.28
CA THR A 268 -14.82 17.47 -11.46
C THR A 268 -14.63 18.68 -10.58
N GLU A 269 -13.62 18.67 -9.73
CA GLU A 269 -13.34 19.73 -8.77
C GLU A 269 -12.01 20.40 -9.04
N LYS A 270 -11.96 21.69 -8.74
CA LYS A 270 -10.82 22.57 -9.01
C LYS A 270 -10.05 22.86 -7.73
N ALA A 271 -8.75 22.62 -7.75
CA ALA A 271 -7.85 23.08 -6.72
C ALA A 271 -7.13 24.37 -7.15
N PRO A 272 -6.96 25.34 -6.24
CA PRO A 272 -6.16 26.52 -6.51
C PRO A 272 -4.67 26.14 -6.65
N GLY A 273 -3.99 26.73 -7.63
CA GLY A 273 -2.54 26.56 -7.84
C GLY A 273 -2.16 26.12 -9.25
N GLN A 274 -0.86 26.12 -9.54
CA GLN A 274 -0.25 25.66 -10.81
C GLN A 274 0.97 24.75 -10.57
N TRP A 275 0.98 24.01 -9.47
CA TRP A 275 2.17 23.28 -9.03
C TRP A 275 2.21 21.86 -9.61
N LYS A 276 3.27 21.10 -9.36
CA LYS A 276 3.42 19.75 -9.91
C LYS A 276 2.32 18.83 -9.36
N ASN A 277 1.82 17.90 -10.18
CA ASN A 277 0.64 17.03 -9.92
C ASN A 277 0.61 16.33 -8.54
N PHE A 278 1.76 16.07 -7.93
CA PHE A 278 1.85 15.33 -6.67
C PHE A 278 1.38 16.13 -5.44
N GLU A 279 1.42 17.47 -5.50
CA GLU A 279 0.96 18.34 -4.40
C GLU A 279 -0.57 18.39 -4.28
N LEU A 280 -1.28 17.86 -5.29
CA LEU A 280 -2.73 17.92 -5.37
C LEU A 280 -3.43 16.89 -4.48
N LYS A 281 -2.77 15.78 -4.12
CA LYS A 281 -3.43 14.65 -3.45
C LYS A 281 -4.01 15.03 -2.10
N ALA A 282 -3.19 15.67 -1.25
CA ALA A 282 -3.61 16.07 0.07
C ALA A 282 -4.75 17.11 0.00
N GLU A 283 -4.65 18.08 -0.91
CA GLU A 283 -5.70 19.08 -1.14
C GLU A 283 -7.00 18.45 -1.64
N ALA A 284 -6.91 17.51 -2.59
CA ALA A 284 -8.06 16.80 -3.14
C ALA A 284 -8.81 16.00 -2.06
N ILE A 285 -8.09 15.24 -1.24
CA ILE A 285 -8.71 14.48 -0.14
C ILE A 285 -9.34 15.45 0.87
N ARG A 286 -8.59 16.48 1.27
CA ARG A 286 -8.99 17.46 2.29
C ARG A 286 -10.27 18.20 1.91
N ARG A 287 -10.35 18.72 0.68
CA ARG A 287 -11.48 19.50 0.16
C ARG A 287 -12.55 18.66 -0.54
N SER A 288 -12.42 17.33 -0.61
CA SER A 288 -13.48 16.48 -1.17
C SER A 288 -14.78 16.56 -0.38
N SER A 289 -15.90 16.23 -1.02
CA SER A 289 -17.23 16.28 -0.38
C SER A 289 -17.49 15.15 0.63
N PHE A 290 -16.52 14.26 0.87
CA PHE A 290 -16.72 13.03 1.64
C PHE A 290 -15.96 13.07 2.95
N ASP A 291 -16.51 12.55 4.04
CA ASP A 291 -15.78 12.36 5.30
C ASP A 291 -14.87 11.13 5.21
N GLU A 292 -15.38 10.01 4.71
CA GLU A 292 -14.65 8.76 4.47
C GLU A 292 -14.22 8.69 3.00
N VAL A 293 -12.93 8.83 2.76
CA VAL A 293 -12.32 8.95 1.42
C VAL A 293 -11.46 7.73 1.13
N LEU A 294 -11.68 7.09 -0.02
CA LEU A 294 -10.65 6.28 -0.68
C LEU A 294 -10.06 7.09 -1.85
N TYR A 295 -8.83 7.53 -1.67
CA TYR A 295 -8.04 8.18 -2.72
C TYR A 295 -7.40 7.12 -3.62
N LEU A 296 -7.35 7.39 -4.93
CA LEU A 296 -6.63 6.60 -5.92
C LEU A 296 -5.85 7.51 -6.90
N ASP A 297 -4.59 7.16 -7.16
CA ASP A 297 -3.87 7.68 -8.32
C ASP A 297 -4.56 7.22 -9.62
N SER A 298 -4.48 8.06 -10.67
CA SER A 298 -5.10 7.72 -11.96
C SER A 298 -4.55 6.44 -12.59
N ASP A 299 -3.30 6.05 -12.29
CA ASP A 299 -2.66 4.81 -12.74
C ASP A 299 -2.75 3.66 -11.71
N ASN A 300 -3.62 3.78 -10.71
CA ASN A 300 -3.87 2.76 -9.70
C ASN A 300 -5.24 2.10 -9.84
N PHE A 301 -5.27 0.88 -10.36
CA PHE A 301 -6.50 0.19 -10.74
C PHE A 301 -6.97 -0.76 -9.64
N PRO A 302 -8.23 -0.65 -9.18
CA PRO A 302 -8.83 -1.68 -8.34
C PRO A 302 -8.96 -3.01 -9.09
N LEU A 303 -8.75 -4.09 -8.36
CA LEU A 303 -8.86 -5.48 -8.84
C LEU A 303 -10.11 -6.18 -8.29
N SER A 304 -10.77 -5.55 -7.32
CA SER A 304 -11.89 -6.09 -6.55
C SER A 304 -12.78 -4.95 -6.07
N ASP A 305 -14.00 -5.27 -5.63
CA ASP A 305 -14.92 -4.26 -5.11
C ASP A 305 -14.34 -3.60 -3.85
N VAL A 306 -14.18 -2.27 -3.91
CA VAL A 306 -13.61 -1.45 -2.84
C VAL A 306 -14.65 -1.05 -1.79
N THR A 307 -15.94 -1.30 -2.02
CA THR A 307 -17.04 -0.90 -1.12
C THR A 307 -16.83 -1.42 0.31
N ALA A 308 -16.38 -2.67 0.43
CA ALA A 308 -16.17 -3.33 1.72
C ALA A 308 -15.01 -2.72 2.55
N LEU A 309 -14.15 -1.88 1.97
CA LEU A 309 -13.07 -1.21 2.71
C LEU A 309 -13.61 -0.28 3.79
N PHE A 310 -14.69 0.44 3.51
CA PHE A 310 -15.28 1.42 4.42
C PHE A 310 -15.90 0.80 5.66
N ASP A 311 -16.23 -0.50 5.60
CA ASP A 311 -16.79 -1.26 6.72
C ASP A 311 -15.80 -2.28 7.28
N ALA A 312 -14.57 -2.32 6.75
CA ALA A 312 -13.54 -3.23 7.22
C ALA A 312 -13.22 -2.94 8.69
N PRO A 313 -13.12 -3.97 9.56
CA PRO A 313 -12.78 -3.78 10.97
C PRO A 313 -11.47 -3.00 11.16
N LEU A 314 -10.51 -3.16 10.23
CA LEU A 314 -9.24 -2.47 10.29
C LEU A 314 -9.35 -0.95 10.05
N PHE A 315 -10.32 -0.50 9.25
CA PHE A 315 -10.58 0.92 9.00
C PHE A 315 -11.52 1.53 10.04
N THR A 316 -12.53 0.78 10.46
CA THR A 316 -13.56 1.28 11.39
C THR A 316 -13.10 1.33 12.86
N ASP A 317 -12.02 0.62 13.21
CA ASP A 317 -11.42 0.70 14.54
C ASP A 317 -10.80 2.09 14.81
N HIS A 318 -11.44 2.84 15.72
CA HIS A 318 -10.97 4.15 16.18
C HIS A 318 -9.55 4.11 16.78
N LYS A 319 -9.10 2.98 17.32
CA LYS A 319 -7.73 2.83 17.87
C LYS A 319 -6.67 2.90 16.78
N GLY A 320 -7.02 2.51 15.55
CA GLY A 320 -6.20 2.61 14.35
C GLY A 320 -6.27 3.97 13.66
N GLY A 321 -6.96 4.94 14.26
CA GLY A 321 -7.08 6.31 13.76
C GLY A 321 -8.02 6.49 12.56
N GLN A 322 -8.64 5.41 12.07
CA GLN A 322 -9.49 5.42 10.86
C GLN A 322 -8.75 6.02 9.65
N ALA A 323 -7.47 5.67 9.54
CA ALA A 323 -6.60 5.98 8.43
C ALA A 323 -5.77 4.72 8.12
N VAL A 324 -5.88 4.22 6.89
CA VAL A 324 -5.19 3.01 6.43
C VAL A 324 -4.27 3.34 5.28
N PHE A 325 -3.00 2.95 5.45
CA PHE A 325 -1.87 3.31 4.62
C PHE A 325 -1.20 2.05 4.08
N TRP A 326 -0.94 1.97 2.77
CA TRP A 326 -0.30 0.81 2.17
C TRP A 326 1.22 0.98 2.13
N PRO A 327 1.99 -0.07 2.44
CA PRO A 327 3.45 0.02 2.48
C PRO A 327 4.06 0.10 1.07
N ASP A 328 5.06 0.95 0.88
CA ASP A 328 5.92 1.02 -0.31
C ASP A 328 7.13 0.06 -0.17
N LEU A 329 8.02 0.08 -1.15
CA LEU A 329 9.23 -0.74 -1.28
C LEU A 329 10.31 -0.41 -0.25
N ASN A 330 10.25 0.79 0.36
CA ASN A 330 11.37 1.40 1.07
C ASN A 330 11.06 1.72 2.53
N ARG A 331 12.13 1.90 3.32
CA ARG A 331 12.08 2.35 4.72
C ARG A 331 12.99 3.55 4.90
N ASP A 332 12.64 4.40 5.85
CA ASP A 332 13.49 5.50 6.26
C ASP A 332 14.85 5.02 6.79
N HIS A 333 15.89 5.68 6.30
CA HIS A 333 17.24 5.49 6.81
C HIS A 333 17.41 6.19 8.18
N PRO A 334 18.20 5.65 9.13
CA PRO A 334 18.43 6.29 10.44
C PRO A 334 19.10 7.67 10.36
N ASP A 335 19.78 8.01 9.25
CA ASP A 335 20.32 9.36 9.04
C ASP A 335 19.30 10.36 8.51
N ASN A 336 18.14 9.91 8.02
CA ASN A 336 17.13 10.81 7.47
C ASN A 336 16.78 11.88 8.52
N ALA A 337 16.92 13.15 8.15
CA ALA A 337 16.68 14.27 9.04
C ALA A 337 15.25 14.30 9.59
N ILE A 338 14.31 13.67 8.88
CA ILE A 338 12.90 13.63 9.28
C ILE A 338 12.69 13.14 10.70
N HIS A 339 13.47 12.18 11.21
CA HIS A 339 13.35 11.68 12.59
C HIS A 339 13.60 12.80 13.60
N ARG A 340 14.62 13.62 13.36
CA ARG A 340 15.00 14.75 14.22
C ARG A 340 14.00 15.91 14.07
N VAL A 341 13.49 16.13 12.86
CA VAL A 341 12.38 17.08 12.62
C VAL A 341 11.12 16.64 13.35
N LEU A 342 10.78 15.35 13.35
CA LEU A 342 9.64 14.79 14.07
C LEU A 342 9.86 14.69 15.58
N GLY A 343 11.12 14.76 16.03
CA GLY A 343 11.50 14.67 17.44
C GLY A 343 11.35 13.27 18.03
N ILE A 344 11.38 12.25 17.18
CA ILE A 344 11.23 10.83 17.53
C ILE A 344 12.43 10.03 16.99
N PRO A 345 12.88 8.96 17.68
CA PRO A 345 13.85 8.04 17.10
C PRO A 345 13.33 7.44 15.80
N CYS A 346 14.24 6.90 14.99
CA CYS A 346 13.90 6.29 13.71
C CYS A 346 12.69 5.36 13.81
N HIS A 347 11.65 5.69 13.04
CA HIS A 347 10.44 4.89 13.00
C HIS A 347 10.64 3.71 12.05
N ASN A 348 10.84 2.51 12.62
CA ASN A 348 11.05 1.28 11.85
C ASN A 348 9.74 0.77 11.22
N ALA A 349 9.23 1.52 10.25
CA ALA A 349 8.06 1.24 9.46
C ALA A 349 8.40 1.32 7.97
N TRP A 350 7.56 0.70 7.14
CA TRP A 350 7.60 0.93 5.69
C TRP A 350 7.08 2.33 5.38
N GLU A 351 7.69 2.96 4.38
CA GLU A 351 7.14 4.18 3.75
C GLU A 351 5.75 3.89 3.18
N LEU A 352 4.95 4.93 2.96
CA LEU A 352 3.62 4.83 2.37
C LEU A 352 3.66 4.95 0.84
N ASP A 353 2.92 4.06 0.17
CA ASP A 353 2.53 4.23 -1.22
C ASP A 353 1.27 5.12 -1.31
N SER A 354 1.45 6.39 -1.66
CA SER A 354 0.35 7.37 -1.80
C SER A 354 -0.51 7.18 -3.04
N GLY A 355 -0.32 6.09 -3.79
CA GLY A 355 -1.23 5.69 -4.87
C GLY A 355 -2.62 5.31 -4.38
N GLN A 356 -2.75 4.94 -3.09
CA GLN A 356 -4.01 4.65 -2.44
C GLN A 356 -3.98 5.06 -0.97
N ILE A 357 -5.01 5.77 -0.53
CA ILE A 357 -5.17 6.19 0.87
C ILE A 357 -6.63 6.01 1.26
N LEU A 358 -6.89 5.29 2.34
CA LEU A 358 -8.23 5.17 2.92
C LEU A 358 -8.25 5.95 4.24
N ILE A 359 -9.03 7.01 4.33
CA ILE A 359 -8.99 7.93 5.47
C ILE A 359 -10.37 8.50 5.79
N LYS A 360 -10.70 8.58 7.09
CA LYS A 360 -11.83 9.33 7.59
C LYS A 360 -11.37 10.69 8.11
N LYS A 361 -11.82 11.81 7.53
CA LYS A 361 -11.41 13.17 7.94
C LYS A 361 -11.77 13.44 9.40
N SER A 362 -12.93 12.98 9.87
CA SER A 362 -13.35 13.06 11.28
C SER A 362 -12.66 12.06 12.22
N GLY A 363 -11.82 11.15 11.70
CA GLY A 363 -11.02 10.22 12.50
C GLY A 363 -9.96 10.93 13.36
N ASN A 364 -9.44 10.23 14.37
CA ASN A 364 -8.53 10.81 15.37
C ASN A 364 -9.09 12.09 16.02
N HIS A 365 -10.36 12.08 16.41
CA HIS A 365 -11.07 13.26 16.95
C HIS A 365 -11.05 14.48 15.99
N GLY A 366 -11.02 14.20 14.68
CA GLY A 366 -10.94 15.19 13.61
C GLY A 366 -9.53 15.63 13.24
N LEU A 367 -8.48 15.15 13.92
CA LEU A 367 -7.08 15.47 13.59
C LEU A 367 -6.60 14.84 12.27
N ASN A 368 -7.31 13.87 11.72
CA ASN A 368 -6.99 13.37 10.37
C ASN A 368 -7.10 14.47 9.32
N LEU A 369 -8.06 15.40 9.47
CA LEU A 369 -8.15 16.56 8.60
C LEU A 369 -6.93 17.49 8.77
N ALA A 370 -6.54 17.79 10.01
CA ALA A 370 -5.34 18.59 10.29
C ALA A 370 -4.08 17.94 9.70
N ALA A 371 -3.96 16.61 9.76
CA ALA A 371 -2.85 15.89 9.14
C ALA A 371 -2.80 16.08 7.62
N LEU A 372 -3.94 16.18 6.94
CA LEU A 372 -3.98 16.48 5.50
C LEU A 372 -3.48 17.90 5.19
N TYR A 373 -3.76 18.89 6.04
CA TYR A 373 -3.16 20.22 5.92
C TYR A 373 -1.64 20.19 6.07
N LEU A 374 -1.13 19.44 7.06
CA LEU A 374 0.32 19.25 7.24
C LEU A 374 0.93 18.59 6.00
N ALA A 375 0.34 17.49 5.53
CA ALA A 375 0.84 16.77 4.35
C ALA A 375 0.85 17.66 3.10
N GLN A 376 -0.19 18.46 2.88
CA GLN A 376 -0.24 19.46 1.82
C GLN A 376 0.90 20.47 1.95
N TYR A 377 1.06 21.07 3.13
CA TYR A 377 2.15 22.04 3.36
C TYR A 377 3.51 21.43 3.04
N MET A 378 3.74 20.19 3.51
CA MET A 378 4.98 19.48 3.26
C MET A 378 5.23 19.29 1.75
N GLN A 379 4.20 18.91 1.01
CA GLN A 379 4.27 18.74 -0.44
C GLN A 379 4.61 20.06 -1.17
N THR A 380 4.04 21.19 -0.76
CA THR A 380 4.40 22.52 -1.33
C THR A 380 5.85 22.96 -1.05
N LYS A 381 6.53 22.25 -0.15
CA LYS A 381 7.92 22.48 0.24
C LYS A 381 8.82 21.30 -0.15
N GLY A 382 8.47 20.52 -1.17
CA GLY A 382 9.04 19.19 -1.48
C GLY A 382 10.53 18.94 -1.16
N ASP A 383 11.46 19.84 -1.56
CA ASP A 383 12.90 19.70 -1.29
C ASP A 383 13.25 19.67 0.22
N PHE A 384 12.39 20.28 1.03
CA PHE A 384 12.54 20.46 2.48
C PHE A 384 12.19 19.20 3.28
N TRP A 385 11.35 18.32 2.74
CA TRP A 385 10.79 17.18 3.47
C TRP A 385 11.46 15.84 3.16
N PHE A 386 12.54 15.89 2.37
CA PHE A 386 13.47 14.77 2.22
C PHE A 386 12.83 13.47 1.72
N SER A 387 11.66 13.53 1.06
CA SER A 387 10.77 12.38 0.83
C SER A 387 10.80 11.84 -0.61
N GLY A 388 11.66 12.36 -1.49
CA GLY A 388 11.72 11.93 -2.90
C GLY A 388 10.40 12.13 -3.68
N GLY A 389 9.43 12.86 -3.11
CA GLY A 389 8.06 13.03 -3.64
C GLY A 389 7.03 13.34 -2.55
N ASP A 390 5.74 13.29 -2.90
CA ASP A 390 4.61 13.49 -1.98
C ASP A 390 4.37 12.33 -1.01
N LYS A 391 4.89 11.15 -1.36
CA LYS A 391 4.46 9.86 -0.84
C LYS A 391 4.34 9.85 0.67
N ASP A 392 5.45 10.06 1.36
CA ASP A 392 5.48 9.76 2.78
C ASP A 392 5.10 10.95 3.69
N THR A 393 4.78 12.12 3.10
CA THR A 393 4.37 13.30 3.88
C THR A 393 3.06 13.07 4.64
N PHE A 394 2.18 12.20 4.14
CA PHE A 394 0.99 11.78 4.87
C PHE A 394 1.35 11.08 6.19
N ARG A 395 2.31 10.17 6.16
CA ARG A 395 2.78 9.47 7.37
C ARG A 395 3.47 10.45 8.32
N TYR A 396 4.33 11.33 7.81
CA TYR A 396 5.00 12.34 8.62
C TYR A 396 4.02 13.30 9.30
N ALA A 397 2.93 13.70 8.64
CA ALA A 397 1.90 14.52 9.24
C ALA A 397 1.23 13.86 10.47
N PHE A 398 0.93 12.56 10.37
CA PHE A 398 0.38 11.79 11.50
C PHE A 398 1.39 11.69 12.64
N LEU A 399 2.67 11.43 12.34
CA LEU A 399 3.74 11.37 13.34
C LEU A 399 4.00 12.72 14.00
N ALA A 400 3.92 13.82 13.24
CA ALA A 400 4.06 15.19 13.76
C ALA A 400 2.97 15.48 14.79
N LEU A 401 1.70 15.21 14.46
CA LEU A 401 0.57 15.38 15.38
C LEU A 401 0.53 14.33 16.51
N GLY A 402 1.32 13.26 16.42
CA GLY A 402 1.34 12.18 17.42
C GLY A 402 0.06 11.33 17.40
N ILE A 403 -0.61 11.24 16.25
CA ILE A 403 -1.86 10.48 16.07
C ILE A 403 -1.59 9.13 15.37
N PRO A 404 -2.39 8.09 15.67
CA PRO A 404 -2.21 6.77 15.06
C PRO A 404 -2.70 6.73 13.61
N TYR A 405 -2.08 5.86 12.83
CA TYR A 405 -2.59 5.34 11.55
C TYR A 405 -2.39 3.82 11.54
N THR A 406 -2.99 3.14 10.57
CA THR A 406 -2.87 1.69 10.43
C THR A 406 -2.21 1.31 9.09
N PRO A 407 -1.09 0.58 9.08
CA PRO A 407 -0.58 -0.02 7.85
C PRO A 407 -1.48 -1.17 7.38
N ALA A 408 -1.65 -1.28 6.06
CA ALA A 408 -2.23 -2.46 5.43
C ALA A 408 -1.43 -3.72 5.84
N PRO A 409 -2.08 -4.88 6.01
CA PRO A 409 -1.48 -6.02 6.71
C PRO A 409 -0.34 -6.71 5.95
N ARG A 410 -0.26 -6.54 4.64
CA ARG A 410 0.68 -7.25 3.77
C ARG A 410 1.58 -6.26 3.06
N TRP A 411 2.85 -6.64 2.93
CA TRP A 411 3.77 -5.95 2.05
C TRP A 411 3.41 -6.27 0.59
N LEU A 412 3.88 -5.44 -0.33
CA LEU A 412 3.47 -5.51 -1.73
C LEU A 412 4.11 -6.69 -2.49
N ALA A 413 3.49 -7.05 -3.61
CA ALA A 413 4.12 -7.84 -4.67
C ALA A 413 4.36 -6.97 -5.91
N VAL A 414 5.17 -7.42 -6.86
CA VAL A 414 5.44 -6.68 -8.10
C VAL A 414 4.88 -7.45 -9.28
N LEU A 415 4.03 -6.82 -10.09
CA LEU A 415 3.57 -7.38 -11.37
C LEU A 415 4.56 -7.02 -12.47
N GLY A 416 4.89 -7.98 -13.32
CA GLY A 416 5.89 -7.79 -14.35
C GLY A 416 5.98 -8.92 -15.35
N THR A 417 7.10 -8.93 -16.06
CA THR A 417 7.49 -10.02 -16.97
C THR A 417 8.98 -10.29 -16.87
N THR A 418 9.44 -11.36 -17.52
CA THR A 418 10.85 -11.68 -17.67
C THR A 418 11.34 -11.19 -19.04
N VAL A 419 12.38 -10.34 -19.06
CA VAL A 419 12.91 -9.74 -20.31
C VAL A 419 14.04 -10.57 -20.91
N HIS A 420 14.91 -11.12 -20.06
CA HIS A 420 16.01 -12.03 -20.39
C HIS A 420 16.01 -13.19 -19.39
N THR A 421 16.76 -14.26 -19.63
CA THR A 421 16.97 -15.33 -18.63
C THR A 421 17.30 -14.70 -17.27
N ASP A 422 16.43 -14.95 -16.28
CA ASP A 422 16.51 -14.51 -14.88
C ASP A 422 16.38 -13.01 -14.59
N THR A 423 16.06 -12.17 -15.59
CA THR A 423 15.82 -10.74 -15.35
C THR A 423 14.33 -10.42 -15.30
N PHE A 424 13.81 -10.25 -14.08
CA PHE A 424 12.47 -9.72 -13.85
C PHE A 424 12.43 -8.22 -14.12
N CYS A 425 11.37 -7.78 -14.79
CA CYS A 425 11.05 -6.37 -15.00
C CYS A 425 9.61 -6.11 -14.50
N GLY A 426 9.51 -5.49 -13.33
CA GLY A 426 8.27 -5.03 -12.74
C GLY A 426 7.74 -3.76 -13.38
N ALA A 427 6.43 -3.75 -13.62
CA ALA A 427 5.67 -2.70 -14.26
C ALA A 427 4.66 -2.02 -13.30
N ALA A 428 4.24 -2.74 -12.26
CA ALA A 428 3.28 -2.25 -11.27
C ALA A 428 3.56 -2.84 -9.89
N MET A 429 3.19 -2.09 -8.85
CA MET A 429 3.05 -2.62 -7.49
C MET A 429 1.66 -3.25 -7.35
N LEU A 430 1.61 -4.44 -6.76
CA LEU A 430 0.39 -5.15 -6.39
C LEU A 430 0.20 -5.03 -4.88
N GLN A 431 -0.89 -4.40 -4.49
CA GLN A 431 -1.23 -4.13 -3.10
C GLN A 431 -2.49 -4.91 -2.74
N PHE A 432 -2.56 -5.36 -1.49
CA PHE A 432 -3.56 -6.32 -1.04
C PHE A 432 -4.66 -5.67 -0.21
N GLY A 433 -5.79 -6.35 -0.09
CA GLY A 433 -6.89 -5.93 0.77
C GLY A 433 -6.53 -5.91 2.26
N ILE A 434 -7.47 -5.41 3.06
CA ILE A 434 -7.32 -5.25 4.51
C ILE A 434 -8.27 -6.15 5.32
N SER A 435 -9.03 -6.97 4.61
CA SER A 435 -9.99 -7.96 5.14
C SER A 435 -9.56 -9.36 4.74
N PRO A 436 -10.05 -10.42 5.41
CA PRO A 436 -9.88 -11.80 4.94
C PRO A 436 -10.28 -11.95 3.47
N PRO A 437 -9.62 -12.84 2.71
CA PRO A 437 -9.93 -13.02 1.29
C PRO A 437 -11.34 -13.56 1.11
N ARG A 438 -11.96 -13.26 -0.03
CA ARG A 438 -13.16 -13.98 -0.44
C ARG A 438 -12.82 -15.45 -0.71
N PRO A 439 -13.73 -16.40 -0.41
CA PRO A 439 -13.46 -17.82 -0.59
C PRO A 439 -12.97 -18.18 -2.00
N GLU A 440 -13.52 -17.53 -3.02
CA GLU A 440 -13.15 -17.72 -4.42
C GLU A 440 -11.77 -17.18 -4.78
N HIS A 441 -11.21 -16.22 -4.05
CA HIS A 441 -9.90 -15.60 -4.30
C HIS A 441 -8.82 -16.03 -3.31
N THR A 442 -9.12 -17.03 -2.49
CA THR A 442 -8.17 -17.55 -1.50
C THR A 442 -6.91 -18.09 -2.19
N ASP A 443 -5.74 -17.75 -1.66
CA ASP A 443 -4.49 -18.41 -2.03
C ASP A 443 -4.36 -19.72 -1.22
N PRO A 444 -4.34 -20.91 -1.85
CA PRO A 444 -4.21 -22.18 -1.13
C PRO A 444 -2.94 -22.29 -0.28
N SER A 445 -1.89 -21.51 -0.61
CA SER A 445 -0.61 -21.50 0.10
C SER A 445 -0.56 -20.54 1.31
N ASP A 446 -1.45 -19.55 1.37
CA ASP A 446 -1.70 -18.71 2.55
C ASP A 446 -3.19 -18.32 2.57
N PRO A 447 -4.07 -19.20 3.10
CA PRO A 447 -5.52 -19.00 3.01
C PRO A 447 -6.05 -17.77 3.78
N ALA A 448 -5.25 -17.21 4.68
CA ALA A 448 -5.58 -16.00 5.44
C ALA A 448 -5.02 -14.73 4.78
N HIS A 449 -4.34 -14.85 3.64
CA HIS A 449 -3.81 -13.71 2.90
C HIS A 449 -4.95 -12.93 2.23
N PRO A 450 -5.10 -11.61 2.49
CA PRO A 450 -6.03 -10.78 1.75
C PRO A 450 -5.81 -10.88 0.24
N GLU A 451 -6.88 -10.86 -0.53
CA GLU A 451 -6.77 -10.88 -1.99
C GLU A 451 -6.08 -9.61 -2.53
N PRO A 452 -5.46 -9.68 -3.73
CA PRO A 452 -5.00 -8.50 -4.44
C PRO A 452 -6.14 -7.49 -4.63
N LEU A 453 -5.87 -6.23 -4.33
CA LEU A 453 -6.90 -5.18 -4.37
C LEU A 453 -6.53 -4.03 -5.29
N PHE A 454 -5.26 -3.63 -5.35
CA PHE A 454 -4.82 -2.51 -6.19
C PHE A 454 -3.61 -2.89 -7.03
N ALA A 455 -3.63 -2.52 -8.30
CA ALA A 455 -2.51 -2.59 -9.22
C ALA A 455 -2.06 -1.17 -9.58
N HIS A 456 -1.06 -0.67 -8.85
CA HIS A 456 -0.47 0.64 -9.06
C HIS A 456 0.55 0.57 -10.20
N SER A 457 0.11 0.89 -11.41
CA SER A 457 0.84 0.75 -12.68
C SER A 457 1.83 1.87 -12.99
N ASN A 458 2.51 2.33 -11.95
CA ASN A 458 3.39 3.49 -11.94
C ASN A 458 4.55 3.42 -12.96
N LEU A 459 5.02 2.23 -13.35
CA LEU A 459 6.18 2.08 -14.24
C LEU A 459 5.85 1.80 -15.71
N VAL A 460 4.60 1.43 -16.05
CA VAL A 460 4.21 1.14 -17.45
C VAL A 460 4.53 2.32 -18.38
N LYS A 461 4.36 3.55 -17.90
CA LYS A 461 4.67 4.78 -18.61
C LYS A 461 6.15 4.95 -18.97
N HIS A 462 7.05 4.30 -18.23
CA HIS A 462 8.50 4.33 -18.43
C HIS A 462 9.03 3.12 -19.22
N MET A 463 8.14 2.23 -19.67
CA MET A 463 8.51 1.00 -20.36
C MET A 463 8.37 1.11 -21.89
N GLN A 464 9.35 0.57 -22.60
CA GLN A 464 9.36 0.44 -24.05
C GLN A 464 8.76 -0.90 -24.49
N GLY A 465 7.92 -0.87 -25.51
CA GLY A 465 7.31 -2.07 -26.09
C GLY A 465 6.39 -2.83 -25.13
N ALA A 466 5.89 -2.16 -24.09
CA ALA A 466 4.81 -2.71 -23.26
C ALA A 466 3.56 -2.84 -24.12
N ARG A 467 2.96 -4.03 -24.10
CA ARG A 467 1.76 -4.41 -24.85
C ARG A 467 1.11 -5.59 -24.16
N GLN A 468 -0.17 -5.81 -24.44
CA GLN A 468 -0.90 -6.97 -23.93
C GLN A 468 -0.12 -8.28 -24.14
N GLY A 469 -0.10 -9.11 -23.09
CA GLY A 469 0.59 -10.39 -23.05
C GLY A 469 2.08 -10.32 -22.69
N ASN A 470 2.60 -9.15 -22.28
CA ASN A 470 4.01 -9.02 -21.91
C ASN A 470 4.31 -8.05 -20.75
N VAL A 471 3.31 -7.59 -19.99
CA VAL A 471 3.51 -6.60 -18.92
C VAL A 471 3.18 -7.19 -17.56
N PHE A 472 2.02 -7.82 -17.41
CA PHE A 472 1.52 -8.30 -16.10
C PHE A 472 1.40 -9.83 -16.05
N THR A 473 2.30 -10.52 -16.74
CA THR A 473 2.28 -11.98 -16.89
C THR A 473 2.75 -12.74 -15.64
N LEU A 474 3.59 -12.10 -14.83
CA LEU A 474 4.23 -12.69 -13.66
C LEU A 474 4.03 -11.81 -12.43
N MET A 475 3.91 -12.44 -11.27
CA MET A 475 3.90 -11.80 -9.95
C MET A 475 5.16 -12.21 -9.21
N ARG A 476 5.94 -11.24 -8.77
CA ARG A 476 7.11 -11.43 -7.92
C ARG A 476 6.75 -11.02 -6.50
N ARG A 477 6.80 -11.96 -5.57
CA ARG A 477 6.34 -11.78 -4.19
C ARG A 477 7.27 -12.44 -3.19
N LEU A 478 7.15 -12.08 -1.92
CA LEU A 478 7.66 -12.92 -0.84
C LEU A 478 6.91 -14.25 -0.78
N SER A 479 7.57 -15.27 -0.25
CA SER A 479 6.95 -16.57 -0.05
C SER A 479 5.74 -16.44 0.88
N PRO A 480 4.72 -17.29 0.73
CA PRO A 480 3.51 -17.26 1.55
C PRO A 480 3.82 -17.10 3.04
N THR A 481 3.04 -16.28 3.75
CA THR A 481 3.21 -15.88 5.18
C THR A 481 4.40 -14.98 5.53
N GLN A 482 5.32 -14.68 4.60
CA GLN A 482 6.53 -13.88 4.88
C GLN A 482 6.35 -12.37 4.69
N ASP A 483 5.20 -11.93 4.21
CA ASP A 483 4.88 -10.53 3.88
C ASP A 483 3.99 -9.82 4.91
N ASN A 484 3.70 -10.45 6.04
CA ASN A 484 2.87 -9.84 7.07
C ASN A 484 3.61 -8.70 7.79
N VAL A 485 3.25 -7.46 7.46
CA VAL A 485 3.82 -6.22 8.03
C VAL A 485 3.47 -6.05 9.50
N ARG A 486 2.37 -6.67 9.93
CA ARG A 486 1.83 -6.56 11.29
C ARG A 486 2.22 -7.72 12.19
N ALA A 487 3.01 -8.67 11.69
CA ALA A 487 3.44 -9.83 12.46
C ALA A 487 4.26 -9.39 13.68
N ILE A 488 3.83 -9.86 14.86
CA ILE A 488 4.56 -9.67 16.11
C ILE A 488 5.53 -10.85 16.24
N TYR A 489 6.81 -10.53 16.37
CA TYR A 489 7.87 -11.52 16.51
C TYR A 489 8.44 -11.46 17.93
N GLY A 490 8.57 -12.63 18.56
CA GLY A 490 9.23 -12.77 19.86
C GLY A 490 10.75 -12.56 19.76
N PRO A 491 11.45 -12.39 20.89
CA PRO A 491 12.90 -12.26 20.92
C PRO A 491 13.60 -13.41 20.17
N GLY A 492 14.50 -13.07 19.24
CA GLY A 492 15.26 -14.05 18.44
C GLY A 492 14.49 -14.70 17.29
N GLN A 493 13.21 -14.39 17.08
CA GLN A 493 12.49 -14.83 15.90
C GLN A 493 12.96 -14.06 14.66
N LYS A 494 13.13 -14.80 13.56
CA LYS A 494 13.50 -14.25 12.26
C LYS A 494 12.32 -13.45 11.69
N ARG A 495 12.61 -12.27 11.18
CA ARG A 495 11.64 -11.36 10.55
C ARG A 495 11.96 -11.28 9.07
N PRO A 496 11.24 -12.00 8.18
CA PRO A 496 11.57 -12.02 6.75
C PRO A 496 11.63 -10.62 6.14
N LEU A 497 10.72 -9.72 6.55
CA LEU A 497 10.67 -8.33 6.10
C LEU A 497 11.88 -7.48 6.50
N ASP A 498 12.75 -7.94 7.40
CA ASP A 498 14.02 -7.26 7.69
C ASP A 498 15.13 -7.62 6.71
N ASN A 499 14.94 -8.65 5.89
CA ASN A 499 15.95 -9.18 4.96
C ASN A 499 15.52 -9.07 3.49
N VAL A 500 14.61 -8.15 3.18
CA VAL A 500 14.08 -7.92 1.85
C VAL A 500 14.25 -6.46 1.44
N ALA A 501 14.53 -6.23 0.15
CA ALA A 501 14.68 -4.92 -0.44
C ALA A 501 13.89 -4.84 -1.74
N GLY A 502 13.58 -3.61 -2.13
CA GLY A 502 12.91 -3.29 -3.38
C GLY A 502 13.48 -2.02 -3.99
N GLY A 503 13.34 -1.90 -5.31
CA GLY A 503 13.80 -0.71 -6.02
C GLY A 503 13.59 -0.78 -7.52
N ALA A 504 13.84 0.33 -8.19
CA ALA A 504 13.73 0.45 -9.64
C ALA A 504 15.12 0.56 -10.28
N ARG A 505 15.29 -0.02 -11.48
CA ARG A 505 16.50 0.10 -12.29
C ARG A 505 16.15 0.18 -13.77
N ILE A 506 17.01 0.83 -14.55
CA ILE A 506 16.87 0.87 -16.01
C ILE A 506 17.35 -0.48 -16.58
N ILE A 507 16.50 -1.13 -17.36
CA ILE A 507 16.79 -2.34 -18.12
C ILE A 507 16.93 -1.98 -19.60
N SER A 508 18.06 -2.35 -20.20
CA SER A 508 18.36 -2.09 -21.60
C SER A 508 17.26 -2.61 -22.52
N GLY A 509 16.78 -1.77 -23.44
CA GLY A 509 15.70 -2.10 -24.37
C GLY A 509 14.29 -2.20 -23.76
N ARG A 510 14.14 -2.09 -22.43
CA ARG A 510 12.84 -2.13 -21.75
C ARG A 510 12.48 -0.85 -21.01
N GLY A 511 13.44 -0.09 -20.50
CA GLY A 511 13.17 1.13 -19.72
C GLY A 511 13.25 0.89 -18.20
N LEU A 512 12.54 1.70 -17.41
CA LEU A 512 12.57 1.59 -15.94
C LEU A 512 11.71 0.40 -15.49
N CYS A 513 12.27 -0.46 -14.64
CA CYS A 513 11.60 -1.63 -14.10
C CYS A 513 11.83 -1.76 -12.60
N SER A 514 10.81 -2.15 -11.83
CA SER A 514 10.95 -2.48 -10.41
C SER A 514 11.27 -3.96 -10.19
N ASP A 515 11.84 -4.25 -9.03
CA ASP A 515 12.14 -5.61 -8.58
C ASP A 515 12.13 -5.66 -7.04
N ILE A 516 11.95 -6.86 -6.50
CA ILE A 516 12.17 -7.16 -5.09
C ILE A 516 13.13 -8.35 -4.96
N TRP A 517 13.98 -8.32 -3.95
CA TRP A 517 14.99 -9.34 -3.71
C TRP A 517 15.30 -9.47 -2.22
N THR A 518 15.90 -10.60 -1.84
CA THR A 518 16.33 -10.85 -0.46
C THR A 518 17.83 -10.60 -0.34
N PHE A 519 18.27 -10.19 0.84
CA PHE A 519 19.70 -10.00 1.15
C PHE A 519 20.16 -10.78 2.40
N GLY A 520 19.33 -11.74 2.84
CA GLY A 520 19.62 -12.71 3.88
C GLY A 520 18.80 -13.99 3.65
N ASP A 521 19.01 -14.99 4.52
CA ASP A 521 18.45 -16.34 4.33
C ASP A 521 17.03 -16.52 4.90
N ASP A 522 16.52 -15.50 5.61
CA ASP A 522 15.25 -15.59 6.35
C ASP A 522 14.03 -15.26 5.50
N ALA A 523 14.24 -14.65 4.34
CA ALA A 523 13.23 -14.31 3.37
C ALA A 523 13.48 -15.07 2.07
N ARG A 524 12.41 -15.40 1.35
CA ARG A 524 12.48 -16.00 0.03
C ARG A 524 11.51 -15.28 -0.91
N VAL A 525 12.03 -14.79 -2.03
CA VAL A 525 11.22 -14.26 -3.13
C VAL A 525 10.93 -15.36 -4.13
N GLU A 526 9.68 -15.44 -4.56
CA GLU A 526 9.22 -16.32 -5.63
C GLU A 526 8.64 -15.52 -6.80
N THR A 527 8.61 -16.14 -7.97
CA THR A 527 7.96 -15.58 -9.16
C THR A 527 6.98 -16.61 -9.68
N VAL A 528 5.72 -16.21 -9.76
CA VAL A 528 4.59 -17.08 -10.10
C VAL A 528 3.78 -16.47 -11.23
N ASP A 529 3.06 -17.32 -11.97
CA ASP A 529 2.14 -16.88 -13.02
C ASP A 529 0.93 -16.16 -12.41
N THR A 530 0.61 -14.97 -12.90
CA THR A 530 -0.51 -14.17 -12.35
C THR A 530 -1.86 -14.83 -12.54
N LYS A 531 -2.05 -15.62 -13.60
CA LYS A 531 -3.33 -16.27 -13.92
C LYS A 531 -3.63 -17.47 -13.04
N GLY A 532 -2.63 -18.00 -12.33
CA GLY A 532 -2.72 -19.21 -11.51
C GLY A 532 -2.95 -18.98 -10.01
N VAL A 533 -2.88 -17.73 -9.54
CA VAL A 533 -2.96 -17.38 -8.11
C VAL A 533 -4.27 -16.69 -7.74
N PHE A 534 -4.60 -16.64 -6.45
CA PHE A 534 -5.78 -15.94 -5.90
C PHE A 534 -7.07 -16.24 -6.67
N GLY A 535 -7.39 -17.52 -6.88
CA GLY A 535 -8.62 -17.89 -7.58
C GLY A 535 -8.72 -17.45 -9.04
N ARG A 536 -7.58 -17.15 -9.69
CA ARG A 536 -7.53 -16.55 -11.03
C ARG A 536 -8.09 -15.12 -11.11
N LEU A 537 -8.13 -14.39 -9.99
CA LEU A 537 -8.57 -13.00 -9.92
C LEU A 537 -7.89 -12.11 -10.98
N MET A 538 -6.58 -12.33 -11.19
CA MET A 538 -5.78 -11.55 -12.13
C MET A 538 -5.82 -12.07 -13.58
N ALA A 539 -6.61 -13.09 -13.89
CA ALA A 539 -6.52 -13.78 -15.18
C ALA A 539 -6.92 -12.91 -16.38
N THR A 540 -7.80 -11.93 -16.19
CA THR A 540 -8.26 -10.98 -17.23
C THR A 540 -7.69 -9.58 -17.04
N PHE A 541 -6.93 -9.31 -15.97
CA PHE A 541 -6.48 -7.96 -15.62
C PHE A 541 -5.69 -7.29 -16.75
N GLU A 542 -4.72 -7.99 -17.34
CA GLU A 542 -3.92 -7.42 -18.43
C GLU A 542 -4.77 -7.09 -19.66
N ASP A 543 -5.71 -7.96 -20.02
CA ASP A 543 -6.61 -7.75 -21.15
C ASP A 543 -7.49 -6.51 -20.91
N GLU A 544 -8.01 -6.36 -19.70
CA GLU A 544 -8.84 -5.22 -19.30
C GLU A 544 -8.04 -3.92 -19.26
N TYR A 545 -6.84 -3.94 -18.68
CA TYR A 545 -5.95 -2.78 -18.62
C TYR A 545 -5.67 -2.21 -20.02
N PHE A 546 -5.36 -3.07 -21.00
CA PHE A 546 -5.11 -2.63 -22.37
C PHE A 546 -6.37 -2.31 -23.16
N ALA A 547 -7.52 -2.91 -22.82
CA ALA A 547 -8.81 -2.59 -23.46
C ALA A 547 -9.26 -1.14 -23.20
N TYR A 548 -8.85 -0.54 -22.07
CA TYR A 548 -9.15 0.85 -21.75
C TYR A 548 -8.19 1.88 -22.37
N GLY A 549 -7.28 1.45 -23.27
CA GLY A 549 -6.54 2.37 -24.14
C GLY A 549 -5.21 2.90 -23.59
N GLU A 550 -4.70 2.34 -22.49
CA GLU A 550 -3.34 2.63 -22.01
C GLU A 550 -2.32 2.32 -23.12
N LYS A 551 -1.73 3.36 -23.73
CA LYS A 551 -0.66 3.25 -24.74
C LYS A 551 0.71 3.37 -24.04
N PRO A 552 1.48 2.27 -23.90
CA PRO A 552 2.76 2.33 -23.21
C PRO A 552 3.83 3.05 -24.03
N GLY A 553 4.80 3.67 -23.34
CA GLY A 553 6.01 4.21 -23.96
C GLY A 553 5.89 5.58 -24.66
N ALA A 554 4.82 6.34 -24.44
CA ALA A 554 4.58 7.61 -25.14
C ALA A 554 4.98 8.88 -24.34
N TRP A 555 6.02 8.81 -23.51
CA TRP A 555 6.60 9.95 -22.78
C TRP A 555 7.92 10.46 -23.40
N ARG A 556 7.94 10.61 -24.73
CA ARG A 556 8.93 11.46 -25.41
C ARG A 556 8.33 12.80 -25.74
#